data_AF-A0A945LWH3-F1
#
_entry.id   AF-A0A945LWH3-F1
#
_cell.length_a   1.000
_cell.length_b   1.000
_cell.length_c   1.000
_cell.angle_alpha   90.00
_cell.angle_beta   90.00
_cell.angle_gamma   90.00
#
_symmetry.space_group_name_H-M   'P 1'
#
loop_
_entity.id
_entity.type
_entity.pdbx_description
1 polymer ?
#
loop_
_entity_poly.entity_id
_entity_poly.type
_entity_poly.pdbx_seq_one_letter_code
_entity_poly.pdbx_strand_id
1 'polypeptide(L)'
;GICLRVLTAAPWQRCQFHLAQNAIHHAPSLAIRKHIGLELRQIWNAPNMAAAEENLRQLVAGYRDKAPNLAQWLEDNIPEGLAVFILPEHHRRRLRTSNPIERAIQQEIKRRTIKVRVFPNEASLERLVSAVLVEIDDKWATADKAYINWKCQDD
;
A
#
# COMPACT_ATOMS: atom_id res chain seq x y z
N GLY A 1 -15.46 -4.31 -2.76
CA GLY A 1 -15.10 -4.71 -1.39
C GLY A 1 -15.98 -4.01 -0.36
N ILE A 2 -16.06 -4.55 0.87
CA ILE A 2 -16.96 -4.08 1.96
C ILE A 2 -16.85 -2.57 2.24
N CYS A 3 -15.66 -1.98 2.08
CA CYS A 3 -15.42 -0.55 2.33
C CYS A 3 -16.28 0.40 1.47
N LEU A 4 -16.47 0.06 0.18
CA LEU A 4 -17.26 0.87 -0.76
C LEU A 4 -18.77 0.89 -0.44
N ARG A 5 -19.26 -0.08 0.33
CA ARG A 5 -20.69 -0.19 0.69
C ARG A 5 -21.07 0.73 1.86
N VAL A 6 -20.10 1.13 2.67
CA VAL A 6 -20.33 1.89 3.91
C VAL A 6 -19.79 3.33 3.80
N LEU A 7 -18.64 3.52 3.13
CA LEU A 7 -17.99 4.82 2.97
C LEU A 7 -17.96 5.22 1.50
N THR A 8 -19.12 5.63 0.97
CA THR A 8 -19.29 5.92 -0.46
C THR A 8 -18.51 7.16 -0.94
N ALA A 9 -18.23 8.10 -0.04
CA ALA A 9 -17.50 9.33 -0.35
C ALA A 9 -15.98 9.22 -0.14
N ALA A 10 -15.48 8.13 0.45
CA ALA A 10 -14.06 7.97 0.73
C ALA A 10 -13.35 7.31 -0.48
N PRO A 11 -12.33 7.95 -1.07
CA PRO A 11 -11.55 7.30 -2.11
C PRO A 11 -10.85 6.07 -1.52
N TRP A 12 -11.02 4.94 -2.19
CA TRP A 12 -10.37 3.68 -1.80
C TRP A 12 -9.17 3.40 -2.71
N GLN A 13 -8.07 2.97 -2.11
CA GLN A 13 -6.87 2.54 -2.81
C GLN A 13 -6.31 1.27 -2.18
N ARG A 14 -5.77 0.39 -3.03
CA ARG A 14 -4.91 -0.71 -2.61
C ARG A 14 -3.47 -0.26 -2.45
N CYS A 15 -2.81 -0.73 -1.39
CA CYS A 15 -1.40 -0.40 -1.11
C CYS A 15 -0.49 -0.81 -2.28
N GLN A 16 0.29 0.15 -2.80
CA GLN A 16 1.17 -0.08 -3.94
C GLN A 16 2.28 -1.10 -3.65
N PHE A 17 2.75 -1.18 -2.40
CA PHE A 17 3.73 -2.19 -1.99
C PHE A 17 3.19 -3.61 -2.19
N HIS A 18 1.95 -3.86 -1.75
CA HIS A 18 1.31 -5.17 -1.93
C HIS A 18 0.95 -5.44 -3.39
N LEU A 19 0.57 -4.43 -4.17
CA LEU A 19 0.40 -4.58 -5.62
C LEU A 19 1.71 -5.00 -6.29
N ALA A 20 2.84 -4.39 -5.92
CA ALA A 20 4.15 -4.77 -6.46
C ALA A 20 4.52 -6.22 -6.10
N GLN A 21 4.27 -6.64 -4.86
CA GLN A 21 4.51 -8.03 -4.45
C GLN A 21 3.61 -9.01 -5.20
N ASN A 22 2.33 -8.68 -5.36
CA ASN A 22 1.39 -9.54 -6.08
C ASN A 22 1.76 -9.70 -7.55
N ALA A 23 2.21 -8.64 -8.22
CA ALA A 23 2.67 -8.70 -9.60
C ALA A 23 3.79 -9.74 -9.82
N ILE A 24 4.70 -9.91 -8.84
CA ILE A 24 5.80 -10.89 -8.92
C ILE A 24 5.26 -12.33 -9.00
N HIS A 25 4.13 -12.63 -8.34
CA HIS A 25 3.50 -13.95 -8.40
C HIS A 25 2.90 -14.25 -9.79
N HIS A 26 2.51 -13.23 -10.54
CA HIS A 26 2.00 -13.37 -11.90
C HIS A 26 3.10 -13.32 -12.98
N ALA A 27 4.32 -12.95 -12.62
CA ALA A 27 5.45 -12.91 -13.53
C ALA A 27 5.98 -14.35 -13.83
N PRO A 28 5.96 -14.80 -15.10
CA PRO A 28 6.26 -16.18 -15.46
C PRO A 28 7.76 -16.50 -15.49
N SER A 29 8.63 -15.51 -15.55
CA SER A 29 10.09 -15.70 -15.63
C SER A 29 10.86 -14.86 -14.60
N LEU A 30 12.05 -15.32 -14.23
CA LEU A 30 12.94 -14.59 -13.32
C LEU A 30 13.33 -13.21 -13.88
N ALA A 31 13.48 -13.08 -15.19
CA ALA A 31 13.75 -11.81 -15.85
C ALA A 31 12.60 -10.82 -15.60
N ILE A 32 11.36 -11.23 -15.85
CA ILE A 32 10.18 -10.37 -15.63
C ILE A 32 10.05 -10.01 -14.15
N ARG A 33 10.25 -10.98 -13.23
CA ARG A 33 10.22 -10.72 -11.77
C ARG A 33 11.21 -9.64 -11.34
N LYS A 34 12.39 -9.56 -11.98
CA LYS A 34 13.41 -8.54 -11.68
C LYS A 34 13.01 -7.15 -12.20
N HIS A 35 12.29 -7.06 -13.31
CA HIS A 35 11.97 -5.79 -13.96
C HIS A 35 10.61 -5.20 -13.57
N ILE A 36 9.59 -6.04 -13.31
CA ILE A 36 8.21 -5.59 -13.12
C ILE A 36 8.05 -4.57 -11.98
N GLY A 37 8.83 -4.70 -10.90
CA GLY A 37 8.79 -3.74 -9.79
C GLY A 37 9.39 -2.37 -10.11
N LEU A 38 10.24 -2.25 -11.14
CA LEU A 38 10.73 -0.96 -11.65
C LEU A 38 9.69 -0.32 -12.58
N GLU A 39 9.08 -1.11 -13.46
CA GLU A 39 8.03 -0.66 -14.38
C GLU A 39 6.80 -0.14 -13.62
N LEU A 40 6.35 -0.86 -12.59
CA LEU A 40 5.28 -0.39 -11.71
C LEU A 40 5.64 0.91 -10.98
N ARG A 41 6.91 1.09 -10.61
CA ARG A 41 7.38 2.35 -10.01
C ARG A 41 7.32 3.52 -11.00
N GLN A 42 7.50 3.29 -12.30
CA GLN A 42 7.36 4.34 -13.31
C GLN A 42 5.91 4.79 -13.43
N ILE A 43 4.96 3.85 -13.37
CA ILE A 43 3.51 4.15 -13.35
C ILE A 43 3.17 5.01 -12.12
N TRP A 44 3.58 4.58 -10.92
CA TRP A 44 3.18 5.27 -9.68
C TRP A 44 3.91 6.59 -9.41
N ASN A 45 5.02 6.85 -10.09
CA ASN A 45 5.75 8.12 -10.00
C ASN A 45 5.47 9.02 -11.21
N ALA A 46 4.48 8.70 -12.05
CA ALA A 46 4.05 9.58 -13.12
C ALA A 46 3.64 10.96 -12.58
N PRO A 47 3.72 12.03 -13.38
CA PRO A 47 3.39 13.38 -12.92
C PRO A 47 1.90 13.55 -12.58
N ASN A 48 1.03 12.88 -13.33
CA ASN A 48 -0.42 12.97 -13.19
C ASN A 48 -1.10 11.64 -13.55
N MET A 49 -2.41 11.56 -13.28
CA MET A 49 -3.22 10.36 -13.50
C MET A 49 -3.21 9.90 -14.95
N ALA A 50 -3.38 10.82 -15.91
CA ALA A 50 -3.39 10.48 -17.34
C ALA A 50 -2.07 9.84 -17.80
N ALA A 51 -0.93 10.36 -17.32
CA ALA A 51 0.38 9.77 -17.60
C ALA A 51 0.54 8.39 -16.94
N ALA A 52 0.00 8.19 -15.73
CA ALA A 52 0.03 6.88 -15.07
C ALA A 52 -0.80 5.83 -15.84
N GLU A 53 -2.00 6.21 -16.30
CA GLU A 53 -2.87 5.37 -17.11
C GLU A 53 -2.25 5.02 -18.46
N GLU A 54 -1.60 5.99 -19.11
CA GLU A 54 -0.86 5.75 -20.35
C GLU A 54 0.29 4.78 -20.15
N ASN A 55 1.11 4.98 -19.12
CA ASN A 55 2.21 4.07 -18.78
C ASN A 55 1.69 2.65 -18.50
N LEU A 56 0.54 2.52 -17.83
CA LEU A 56 -0.10 1.22 -17.60
C LEU A 56 -0.55 0.57 -18.92
N ARG A 57 -1.20 1.31 -19.82
CA ARG A 57 -1.62 0.79 -21.13
C ARG A 57 -0.43 0.27 -21.94
N GLN A 58 0.67 1.03 -21.97
CA GLN A 58 1.89 0.63 -22.67
C GLN A 58 2.51 -0.64 -22.05
N LEU A 59 2.55 -0.72 -20.72
CA LEU A 59 3.07 -1.88 -20.00
C LEU A 59 2.23 -3.14 -20.29
N VAL A 60 0.90 -3.02 -20.21
CA VAL A 60 -0.02 -4.12 -20.51
C VAL A 60 0.17 -4.61 -21.94
N ALA A 61 0.21 -3.70 -22.92
CA ALA A 61 0.45 -4.04 -24.32
C ALA A 61 1.78 -4.79 -24.52
N GLY A 62 2.86 -4.37 -23.84
CA GLY A 62 4.16 -5.03 -23.92
C GLY A 62 4.18 -6.47 -23.38
N TYR A 63 3.26 -6.81 -22.47
CA TYR A 63 3.16 -8.14 -21.88
C TYR A 63 2.05 -9.02 -22.47
N ARG A 64 1.12 -8.49 -23.30
CA ARG A 64 -0.02 -9.27 -23.84
C ARG A 64 0.41 -10.57 -24.51
N ASP A 65 1.45 -10.54 -25.34
CA ASP A 65 1.91 -11.74 -26.06
C ASP A 65 2.81 -12.65 -25.22
N LYS A 66 3.71 -12.07 -24.43
CA LYS A 66 4.77 -12.80 -23.70
C LYS A 66 4.31 -13.36 -22.36
N ALA A 67 3.36 -12.68 -21.71
CA ALA A 67 2.89 -12.98 -20.38
C ALA A 67 1.41 -12.55 -20.22
N PRO A 68 0.48 -13.20 -20.94
CA PRO A 68 -0.93 -12.79 -20.98
C PRO A 68 -1.59 -12.74 -19.59
N ASN A 69 -1.26 -13.69 -18.71
CA ASN A 69 -1.78 -13.70 -17.34
C ASN A 69 -1.29 -12.50 -16.51
N LEU A 70 -0.05 -12.05 -16.73
CA LEU A 70 0.48 -10.86 -16.07
C LEU A 70 -0.18 -9.60 -16.65
N ALA A 71 -0.31 -9.53 -17.97
CA ALA A 71 -0.96 -8.40 -18.64
C ALA A 71 -2.40 -8.19 -18.15
N GLN A 72 -3.19 -9.27 -18.10
CA GLN A 72 -4.56 -9.23 -17.56
C GLN A 72 -4.57 -8.80 -16.09
N TRP A 73 -3.69 -9.38 -15.27
CA TRP A 73 -3.62 -9.00 -13.86
C TRP A 73 -3.27 -7.52 -13.67
N LEU A 74 -2.34 -6.99 -14.47
CA LEU A 74 -1.95 -5.58 -14.43
C LEU A 74 -3.12 -4.66 -14.79
N GLU A 75 -3.84 -4.99 -15.85
CA GLU A 75 -5.02 -4.25 -16.33
C GLU A 75 -6.12 -4.19 -15.26
N ASP A 76 -6.36 -5.31 -14.57
CA ASP A 76 -7.43 -5.41 -13.57
C ASP A 76 -7.06 -4.79 -12.20
N ASN A 77 -5.78 -4.87 -11.79
CA ASN A 77 -5.39 -4.58 -10.40
C ASN A 77 -4.61 -3.28 -10.22
N ILE A 78 -3.82 -2.84 -11.20
CA ILE A 78 -3.02 -1.61 -11.04
C ILE A 78 -3.87 -0.34 -10.91
N PRO A 79 -5.04 -0.20 -11.57
CA PRO A 79 -5.92 0.95 -11.36
C PRO A 79 -6.32 1.16 -9.89
N GLU A 80 -6.45 0.08 -9.09
CA GLU A 80 -6.74 0.16 -7.66
C GLU A 80 -5.64 0.89 -6.87
N GLY A 81 -4.43 1.02 -7.42
CA GLY A 81 -3.28 1.71 -6.83
C GLY A 81 -3.10 3.16 -7.29
N LEU A 82 -4.01 3.69 -8.13
CA LEU A 82 -3.89 5.02 -8.74
C LEU A 82 -4.74 6.10 -8.05
N ALA A 83 -5.62 5.77 -7.11
CA ALA A 83 -6.49 6.79 -6.48
C ALA A 83 -5.69 7.89 -5.73
N VAL A 84 -4.44 7.62 -5.34
CA VAL A 84 -3.52 8.58 -4.71
C VAL A 84 -3.27 9.80 -5.60
N PHE A 85 -3.48 9.72 -6.91
CA PHE A 85 -3.33 10.85 -7.83
C PHE A 85 -4.34 11.98 -7.59
N ILE A 86 -5.44 11.72 -6.86
CA ILE A 86 -6.39 12.75 -6.39
C ILE A 86 -5.73 13.70 -5.38
N LEU A 87 -4.65 13.27 -4.73
CA LEU A 87 -3.96 14.03 -3.69
C LEU A 87 -2.82 14.90 -4.28
N PRO A 88 -2.46 15.99 -3.59
CA PRO A 88 -1.24 16.76 -3.89
C PRO A 88 0.01 15.86 -3.91
N GLU A 89 0.97 16.16 -4.79
CA GLU A 89 2.15 15.33 -5.01
C GLU A 89 2.91 15.01 -3.71
N HIS A 90 3.05 16.00 -2.84
CA HIS A 90 3.77 15.89 -1.58
C HIS A 90 3.10 14.90 -0.59
N HIS A 91 1.79 14.66 -0.72
CA HIS A 91 1.06 13.65 0.05
C HIS A 91 1.16 12.25 -0.55
N ARG A 92 1.30 12.14 -1.88
CA ARG A 92 1.27 10.84 -2.59
C ARG A 92 2.30 9.86 -2.04
N ARG A 93 3.53 10.32 -1.80
CA ARG A 93 4.62 9.45 -1.31
C ARG A 93 4.32 8.80 0.04
N ARG A 94 3.60 9.50 0.93
CA ARG A 94 3.25 9.01 2.28
C ARG A 94 1.99 8.16 2.27
N LEU A 95 1.03 8.47 1.40
CA LEU A 95 -0.28 7.82 1.37
C LEU A 95 -0.40 6.65 0.37
N ARG A 96 0.58 6.47 -0.52
CA ARG A 96 0.56 5.37 -1.50
C ARG A 96 0.81 3.97 -0.91
N THR A 97 1.34 3.89 0.31
CA THR A 97 1.57 2.62 1.02
C THR A 97 1.06 2.66 2.46
N SER A 98 0.75 1.48 3.00
CA SER A 98 0.43 1.24 4.41
C SER A 98 1.68 1.03 5.29
N ASN A 99 2.87 1.38 4.78
CA ASN A 99 4.16 1.16 5.47
C ASN A 99 4.22 1.71 6.91
N PRO A 100 3.66 2.89 7.25
CA PRO A 100 3.66 3.37 8.64
C PRO A 100 2.94 2.41 9.59
N ILE A 101 1.78 1.90 9.16
CA ILE A 101 0.97 0.97 9.95
C ILE A 101 1.67 -0.39 10.03
N GLU A 102 2.10 -0.93 8.89
CA GLU A 102 2.79 -2.22 8.81
C GLU A 102 4.10 -2.24 9.60
N ARG A 103 4.88 -1.17 9.50
CA ARG A 103 6.17 -1.09 10.16
C ARG A 103 6.06 -0.71 11.62
N ALA A 104 5.34 0.34 11.98
CA ALA A 104 5.32 0.81 13.36
C ALA A 104 4.41 -0.04 14.26
N ILE A 105 3.24 -0.45 13.75
CA ILE A 105 2.24 -1.17 14.55
C ILE A 105 2.43 -2.68 14.44
N GLN A 106 2.41 -3.24 13.22
CA GLN A 106 2.43 -4.71 13.09
C GLN A 106 3.76 -5.33 13.56
N GLN A 107 4.90 -4.67 13.36
CA GLN A 107 6.17 -5.20 13.86
C GLN A 107 6.19 -5.25 15.38
N GLU A 108 5.66 -4.23 16.05
CA GLU A 108 5.62 -4.18 17.51
C GLU A 108 4.68 -5.25 18.07
N ILE A 109 3.49 -5.39 17.49
CA ILE A 109 2.55 -6.44 17.85
C ILE A 109 3.21 -7.82 17.69
N LYS A 110 3.80 -8.11 16.52
CA LYS A 110 4.51 -9.38 16.26
C LYS A 110 5.65 -9.61 17.25
N ARG A 111 6.42 -8.58 17.58
CA ARG A 111 7.54 -8.65 18.53
C ARG A 111 7.09 -9.02 19.94
N ARG A 112 5.92 -8.53 20.39
CA ARG A 112 5.40 -8.87 21.72
C ARG A 112 4.69 -10.22 21.74
N THR A 113 3.93 -10.56 20.69
CA THR A 113 3.20 -11.82 20.62
C THR A 113 4.12 -13.02 20.42
N ILE A 114 5.22 -12.89 19.65
CA ILE A 114 6.16 -14.01 19.42
C ILE A 114 6.84 -14.49 20.71
N LYS A 115 6.98 -13.61 21.72
CA LYS A 115 7.53 -13.98 23.03
C LYS A 115 6.55 -14.81 23.87
N VAL A 116 5.25 -14.57 23.72
CA VAL A 116 4.20 -15.29 24.47
C VAL A 116 3.96 -16.69 23.88
N ARG A 117 4.15 -16.87 22.57
CA ARG A 117 3.95 -18.11 21.78
C ARG A 117 2.52 -18.65 21.77
N VAL A 118 1.89 -18.84 22.92
CA VAL A 118 0.53 -19.36 23.08
C VAL A 118 -0.22 -18.50 24.09
N PHE A 119 -1.41 -18.05 23.72
CA PHE A 119 -2.30 -17.32 24.61
C PHE A 119 -3.35 -18.26 25.21
N PRO A 120 -3.71 -18.10 26.50
CA PRO A 120 -4.68 -18.97 27.16
C PRO A 120 -6.12 -18.73 26.69
N ASN A 121 -6.42 -17.55 26.14
CA ASN A 121 -7.70 -17.19 25.51
C ASN A 121 -7.53 -15.92 24.67
N GLU A 122 -8.55 -15.62 23.86
CA GLU A 122 -8.62 -14.43 23.00
C GLU A 122 -8.51 -13.13 23.80
N ALA A 123 -9.21 -13.01 24.92
CA ALA A 123 -9.17 -11.82 25.77
C ALA A 123 -7.74 -11.50 26.28
N SER A 124 -6.90 -12.52 26.46
CA SER A 124 -5.50 -12.34 26.86
C SER A 124 -4.64 -11.78 25.74
N LEU A 125 -4.89 -12.19 24.50
CA LEU A 125 -4.28 -11.60 23.31
C LEU A 125 -4.74 -10.16 23.13
N GLU A 126 -6.06 -9.92 23.23
CA GLU A 126 -6.66 -8.59 23.10
C GLU A 126 -6.06 -7.60 24.10
N ARG A 127 -5.88 -7.99 25.37
CA ARG A 127 -5.23 -7.14 26.38
C ARG A 127 -3.80 -6.76 25.99
N LEU A 128 -3.00 -7.72 25.52
CA LEU A 128 -1.62 -7.43 25.11
C LEU A 128 -1.58 -6.49 23.89
N VAL A 129 -2.38 -6.78 22.86
CA VAL A 129 -2.44 -5.97 21.64
C VAL A 129 -2.94 -4.57 21.96
N SER A 130 -3.98 -4.43 22.78
CA SER A 130 -4.50 -3.14 23.22
C SER A 130 -3.46 -2.34 23.99
N ALA A 131 -2.75 -2.97 24.93
CA ALA A 131 -1.67 -2.31 25.67
C ALA A 131 -0.54 -1.81 24.75
N VAL A 132 -0.19 -2.59 23.72
CA VAL A 132 0.78 -2.15 22.69
C VAL A 132 0.27 -0.95 21.91
N LEU A 133 -1.00 -0.97 21.51
CA LEU A 133 -1.59 0.14 20.75
C LEU A 133 -1.67 1.42 21.57
N VAL A 134 -2.03 1.34 22.86
CA VAL A 134 -2.01 2.48 23.79
C VAL A 134 -0.60 3.06 23.92
N GLU A 135 0.42 2.20 24.09
CA GLU A 135 1.81 2.68 24.18
C GLU A 135 2.30 3.36 22.88
N ILE A 136 1.82 2.92 21.73
CA ILE A 136 2.12 3.57 20.44
C ILE A 136 1.41 4.91 20.34
N ASP A 137 0.13 4.97 20.73
CA ASP A 137 -0.67 6.18 20.74
C ASP A 137 -0.05 7.27 21.63
N ASP A 138 0.35 6.93 22.86
CA ASP A 138 1.04 7.84 23.78
C ASP A 138 2.33 8.42 23.17
N LYS A 139 3.10 7.58 22.46
CA LYS A 139 4.32 8.02 21.78
C LYS A 139 4.03 8.94 20.60
N TRP A 140 2.93 8.73 19.90
CA TRP A 140 2.53 9.57 18.77
C TRP A 140 1.92 10.88 19.23
N ALA A 141 1.17 10.87 20.33
CA ALA A 141 0.60 12.07 20.95
C ALA A 141 1.67 13.05 21.45
N THR A 142 2.82 12.53 21.89
CA THR A 142 3.96 13.33 22.35
C THR A 142 5.00 13.62 21.26
N ALA A 143 4.77 13.17 20.02
CA ALA A 143 5.73 13.39 18.93
C ALA A 143 5.62 14.81 18.33
N ASP A 144 6.75 15.52 18.25
CA ASP A 144 6.81 16.88 17.69
C ASP A 144 6.53 16.96 16.18
N LYS A 145 6.54 15.83 15.46
CA LYS A 145 6.43 15.78 14.00
C LYS A 145 5.17 15.04 13.56
N ALA A 146 4.26 15.78 12.93
CA ALA A 146 3.10 15.20 12.26
C ALA A 146 3.51 14.29 11.09
N TYR A 147 2.90 13.09 11.02
CA TYR A 147 3.15 12.15 9.94
C TYR A 147 2.66 12.68 8.58
N ILE A 148 1.51 13.38 8.55
CA ILE A 148 1.00 14.12 7.39
C ILE A 148 0.57 15.49 7.89
N ASN A 149 1.01 16.54 7.20
CA ASN A 149 0.56 17.89 7.46
C ASN A 149 -0.37 18.29 6.31
N TRP A 150 -1.68 18.38 6.58
CA TRP A 150 -2.71 18.69 5.59
C TRP A 150 -2.80 20.18 5.23
N LYS A 151 -1.93 21.04 5.76
CA LYS A 151 -1.85 22.43 5.31
C LYS A 151 -1.49 22.42 3.83
N CYS A 152 -2.39 22.94 2.98
CA CYS A 152 -2.09 23.32 1.60
C CYS A 152 -0.83 24.20 1.64
N GLN A 153 0.29 23.65 1.19
CA GLN A 153 1.44 24.44 0.80
C GLN A 153 1.34 24.61 -0.71
N ASP A 154 0.29 25.32 -1.13
CA ASP A 154 0.16 25.85 -2.47
C ASP A 154 0.27 27.38 -2.30
N ASP A 155 1.52 27.86 -2.24
CA ASP A 155 1.92 29.22 -2.60
C ASP A 155 2.82 29.10 -3.84
#